data_AF-A0A2V9X0X5-F1
#
_entry.id   AF-A0A2V9X0X5-F1
#
_cell.length_a   1.000
_cell.length_b   1.000
_cell.length_c   1.000
_cell.angle_alpha   90.00
_cell.angle_beta   90.00
_cell.angle_gamma   90.00
#
_symmetry.space_group_name_H-M   'P 1'
#
loop_
_entity.id
_entity.type
_entity.pdbx_description
1 polymer ?
#
loop_
_entity_poly.entity_id
_entity_poly.type
_entity_poly.pdbx_seq_one_letter_code
_entity_poly.pdbx_strand_id
1 'polypeptide(L)' 'MTQLVRTLRFRDLVLLIIGSIIGSGIFLVPGGILRQVDDSIGIASLVWIAGGVLSLLGALTYSELAA' A
#
# COMPACT_ATOMS: atom_id res chain seq x y z
N MET A 1 -23.02 28.67 0.58
CA MET A 1 -22.34 27.52 -0.04
C MET A 1 -20.96 27.41 0.63
N THR A 2 -20.71 26.37 1.41
CA THR A 2 -19.41 26.15 2.05
C THR A 2 -18.37 25.81 1.00
N GLN A 3 -17.43 26.73 0.75
CA GLN A 3 -16.27 26.48 -0.09
C GLN A 3 -15.31 25.55 0.66
N LEU A 4 -14.89 24.44 0.02
CA LEU A 4 -13.86 23.58 0.57
C LEU A 4 -12.50 24.28 0.42
N VAL A 5 -11.84 24.55 1.54
CA VAL A 5 -10.46 25.05 1.54
C VAL A 5 -9.54 23.93 1.04
N ARG A 6 -8.73 24.22 0.02
CA ARG A 6 -7.71 23.30 -0.46
C ARG A 6 -6.56 23.23 0.55
N THR A 7 -6.68 22.32 1.51
CA THR A 7 -5.68 22.14 2.58
C THR A 7 -4.60 21.13 2.22
N LEU A 8 -4.93 20.13 1.37
CA LEU A 8 -3.99 19.06 1.02
C LEU A 8 -3.18 19.39 -0.24
N ARG A 9 -1.85 19.34 -0.09
CA ARG A 9 -0.89 19.39 -1.19
C ARG A 9 -0.47 17.97 -1.59
N PHE A 10 0.23 17.87 -2.71
CA PHE A 10 0.75 16.60 -3.22
C PHE A 10 1.60 15.84 -2.19
N ARG A 11 2.48 16.55 -1.46
CA ARG A 11 3.32 15.94 -0.42
C ARG A 11 2.50 15.36 0.72
N ASP A 12 1.45 16.06 1.14
CA ASP A 12 0.57 15.62 2.22
C ASP A 12 -0.14 14.33 1.81
N LEU A 13 -0.62 14.26 0.56
CA LEU A 13 -1.25 13.06 0.00
C LEU A 13 -0.27 11.89 -0.08
N VAL A 14 0.95 12.11 -0.57
CA VAL A 14 1.98 11.06 -0.65
C VAL A 14 2.31 10.51 0.74
N LEU A 15 2.54 11.38 1.72
CA LEU A 15 2.86 10.98 3.09
C LEU A 15 1.69 10.26 3.76
N LEU A 16 0.46 10.70 3.52
CA LEU A 16 -0.75 10.05 4.04
C LEU A 16 -0.89 8.62 3.50
N ILE A 17 -0.69 8.43 2.20
CA ILE A 17 -0.76 7.10 1.57
C ILE A 17 0.35 6.19 2.10
N ILE A 18 1.60 6.68 2.15
CA ILE A 18 2.73 5.90 2.71
C ILE A 18 2.45 5.50 4.16
N GLY A 19 2.01 6.44 5.00
CA GLY A 19 1.68 6.18 6.40
C GLY A 19 0.56 5.15 6.55
N SER A 20 -0.48 5.24 5.73
CA SER A 20 -1.60 4.28 5.73
C SER A 20 -1.16 2.87 5.33
N ILE A 21 -0.32 2.74 4.30
CA ILE A 21 0.21 1.45 3.85
C ILE A 21 1.13 0.82 4.91
N ILE A 22 2.02 1.59 5.52
CA ILE A 22 2.89 1.09 6.60
C ILE A 22 2.05 0.66 7.81
N GLY A 23 1.08 1.49 8.22
CA GLY A 23 0.21 1.24 9.37
C GLY A 23 -0.59 -0.04 9.22
N SER A 24 -1.27 -0.21 8.08
CA SER A 24 -2.13 -1.37 7.84
C SER A 24 -1.37 -2.61 7.37
N GLY A 25 -0.38 -2.45 6.48
CA GLY A 25 0.34 -3.55 5.88
C GLY A 25 1.45 -4.10 6.77
N ILE A 26 2.42 -3.26 7.16
CA ILE A 26 3.66 -3.74 7.79
C ILE A 26 3.46 -4.13 9.25
N PHE A 27 2.59 -3.46 10.01
CA PHE A 27 2.43 -3.78 11.43
C PHE A 27 1.43 -4.91 11.72
N LEU A 28 0.49 -5.19 10.81
CA LEU A 28 -0.56 -6.20 11.06
C LEU A 28 -0.32 -7.51 10.29
N VAL A 29 0.21 -7.44 9.08
CA VAL A 29 0.15 -8.56 8.12
C VAL A 29 1.36 -9.53 8.14
N PRO A 30 2.62 -9.12 8.39
CA PRO A 30 3.77 -10.01 8.21
C PRO A 30 3.72 -11.28 9.08
N GLY A 31 3.32 -11.13 10.34
CA GLY A 31 3.20 -12.28 11.26
C GLY A 31 2.08 -13.24 10.88
N GLY A 32 1.06 -12.77 10.15
CA GLY A 32 0.01 -13.62 9.58
C GLY A 32 0.46 -14.33 8.31
N ILE A 33 1.21 -13.64 7.44
CA ILE A 33 1.79 -14.25 6.23
C ILE A 33 2.77 -15.35 6.63
N LEU A 34 3.68 -15.07 7.56
CA LEU A 34 4.73 -16.01 7.95
C LEU A 34 4.14 -17.31 8.53
N ARG A 35 3.09 -17.20 9.35
CA ARG A 35 2.36 -18.36 9.88
C ARG A 35 1.60 -19.16 8.81
N GLN A 36 1.12 -18.51 7.75
CA GLN A 36 0.42 -19.19 6.66
C GLN A 36 1.37 -19.96 5.72
N VAL A 37 2.67 -19.69 5.80
CA VAL A 37 3.70 -20.33 4.96
C VAL A 37 4.69 -21.15 5.80
N ASP A 38 4.23 -21.66 6.95
CA ASP A 38 5.01 -22.51 7.87
C ASP A 38 6.37 -21.89 8.26
N ASP A 39 6.36 -20.60 8.59
CA ASP A 39 7.53 -19.80 8.98
C ASP A 39 8.66 -19.72 7.92
N SER A 40 8.35 -20.03 6.66
CA SER A 40 9.28 -19.90 5.54
C SER A 40 9.47 -18.45 5.09
N ILE A 41 10.60 -17.84 5.47
CA ILE A 41 10.97 -16.46 5.09
C ILE A 41 11.04 -16.29 3.58
N GLY A 42 11.53 -17.30 2.84
CA GLY A 42 11.66 -17.24 1.39
C GLY A 42 10.29 -17.13 0.70
N ILE A 43 9.34 -17.97 1.12
CA ILE A 43 7.98 -17.95 0.57
C ILE A 43 7.25 -16.68 1.01
N ALA A 44 7.38 -16.27 2.27
CA ALA A 44 6.79 -15.03 2.77
C ALA A 44 7.28 -13.79 1.97
N SER A 45 8.58 -13.76 1.64
CA SER A 45 9.18 -12.68 0.84
C SER A 45 8.64 -12.67 -0.59
N LEU A 46 8.46 -13.84 -1.21
CA LEU A 46 7.85 -13.98 -2.55
C LEU A 46 6.39 -13.48 -2.55
N VAL A 47 5.61 -13.80 -1.52
CA VAL A 47 4.24 -13.29 -1.37
C VAL A 47 4.21 -11.76 -1.31
N TRP A 48 5.12 -11.14 -0.56
CA TRP A 48 5.25 -9.69 -0.51
C TRP A 48 5.63 -9.08 -1.86
N ILE A 49 6.58 -9.67 -2.58
CA ILE A 49 6.98 -9.20 -3.91
C ILE A 49 5.80 -9.31 -4.89
N ALA A 50 5.11 -10.44 -4.92
CA ALA A 50 3.95 -10.65 -5.79
C ALA A 50 2.82 -9.65 -5.49
N GLY A 51 2.50 -9.44 -4.21
CA GLY A 51 1.52 -8.43 -3.78
C GLY A 51 1.94 -6.99 -4.13
N GLY A 52 3.24 -6.68 -4.04
CA GLY A 52 3.81 -5.40 -4.46
C GLY A 52 3.67 -5.16 -5.96
N VAL A 53 3.95 -6.16 -6.79
CA VAL A 53 3.75 -6.09 -8.24
C VAL A 53 2.27 -5.87 -8.58
N LEU A 54 1.36 -6.63 -7.95
CA LEU A 54 -0.07 -6.46 -8.17
C LEU A 54 -0.56 -5.05 -7.78
N SER A 55 -0.05 -4.52 -6.66
CA SER A 55 -0.36 -3.17 -6.20
C SER A 55 0.14 -2.09 -7.16
N LEU A 56 1.34 -2.27 -7.74
CA LEU A 56 1.89 -1.37 -8.75
C LEU A 56 1.03 -1.35 -10.02
N LEU A 57 0.59 -2.52 -10.50
CA LEU A 57 -0.30 -2.62 -11.67
C LEU A 57 -1.64 -1.91 -11.41
N GLY A 58 -2.19 -2.06 -10.21
CA GLY A 58 -3.38 -1.33 -9.78
C GLY A 58 -3.15 0.20 -9.77
N ALA A 59 -2.02 0.65 -9.24
CA ALA A 59 -1.65 2.06 -9.20
C ALA A 59 -1.50 2.66 -10.61
N LEU A 60 -0.93 1.92 -11.56
CA LEU A 60 -0.81 2.34 -12.96
C LEU A 60 -2.19 2.48 -13.60
N THR A 61 -3.09 1.52 -13.39
CA THR A 61 -4.47 1.58 -13.89
C THR A 61 -5.22 2.80 -13.34
N TYR A 62 -5.07 3.08 -12.05
CA TYR A 62 -5.63 4.31 -11.44
C TYR A 62 -5.00 5.58 -12.00
N SER A 63 -3.70 5.56 -12.30
CA SER A 63 -3.01 6.71 -12.91
C SER A 63 -3.52 7.00 -14.32
N GLU A 64 -3.83 5.96 -15.10
CA GLU A 64 -4.43 6.13 -16.44
C GLU A 64 -5.86 6.68 -16.38
N LEU A 65 -6.65 6.28 -15.37
CA LEU A 65 -7.99 6.82 -15.18
C LEU A 65 -7.98 8.27 -14.68
N ALA A 66 -6.93 8.67 -13.95
CA ALA A 66 -6.78 10.01 -13.41
C ALA A 66 -6.12 11.01 -14.38
N ALA A 67 -5.48 10.52 -15.44
CA ALA A 67 -4.86 11.30 -16.51
C ALA A 67 -5.91 11.83 -17.51
#